data_AF-A0A8T2ICK2-F1
#
_entry.id   AF-A0A8T2ICK2-F1
#
_cell.length_a   1.000
_cell.length_b   1.000
_cell.length_c   1.000
_cell.angle_alpha   90.00
_cell.angle_beta   90.00
_cell.angle_gamma   90.00
#
_symmetry.space_group_name_H-M   'P 1'
#
loop_
_entity.id
_entity.type
_entity.pdbx_description
1 polymer ?
#
loop_
_entity_poly.entity_id
_entity_poly.type
_entity_poly.pdbx_seq_one_letter_code
_entity_poly.pdbx_strand_id
1 'polypeptide(L)'
;MLQCLQDKKIPCQNLQEVLQGVGEQDPNMAISNGKDLYPVIKSFLMPSQNLGNACSQNINSSTWIKQTLGKFAQFAEYKDFVDLFPNFNALDALTSLTVPQIVAFSLESGSGSNSNSVGQIMGTLQRPGDVQNFLSSFNSAAKNVSSLPSPLAQGLLNKTLQVLIPNLSTSNSSDWSALFQNNLNLVLPEITPGQLNFLPLNISCDSFQAVVKGMDAQINNLKNVKPEDIFKVVIKPYLSQKVTTCPQNIGSGAWIQQNLGRYSKSATYNDLVSMNPNFNGVDALSNLTQQQIVSFCLESSVGNDPKGVSAIVGLYPDPNDITNFLAQINTAADS
;
A
#
# COMPACT_ATOMS: atom_id res chain seq x y z
N MET A 1 24.93 -8.59 37.03
CA MET A 1 23.83 -9.05 37.91
C MET A 1 23.17 -10.31 37.35
N LEU A 2 22.66 -10.30 36.10
CA LEU A 2 22.00 -11.45 35.47
C LEU A 2 22.91 -12.65 35.13
N GLN A 3 24.20 -12.44 34.84
CA GLN A 3 25.16 -13.55 34.64
C GLN A 3 25.32 -14.43 35.90
N CYS A 4 25.15 -13.87 37.09
CA CYS A 4 25.25 -14.58 38.38
C CYS A 4 24.01 -15.46 38.67
N LEU A 5 22.94 -15.29 37.88
CA LEU A 5 21.69 -16.01 38.04
C LEU A 5 21.63 -17.30 37.20
N GLN A 6 22.51 -17.45 36.19
CA GLN A 6 22.46 -18.58 35.24
C GLN A 6 22.67 -19.94 35.92
N ASP A 7 23.38 -19.96 37.05
CA ASP A 7 23.65 -21.18 37.83
C ASP A 7 22.61 -21.46 38.93
N LYS A 8 21.57 -20.63 39.08
CA LYS A 8 20.57 -20.75 40.16
C LYS A 8 19.18 -21.04 39.60
N LYS A 9 18.53 -22.09 40.10
CA LYS A 9 17.12 -22.42 39.84
C LYS A 9 16.21 -21.38 40.53
N ILE A 10 16.00 -20.23 39.90
CA ILE A 10 15.19 -19.14 40.45
C ILE A 10 13.70 -19.43 40.21
N PRO A 11 12.83 -19.33 41.24
CA PRO A 11 11.37 -19.45 41.06
C PRO A 11 10.82 -18.36 40.15
N CYS A 12 9.74 -18.66 39.40
CA CYS A 12 9.20 -17.72 38.42
C CYS A 12 8.84 -16.36 39.05
N GLN A 13 8.21 -16.41 40.22
CA GLN A 13 7.78 -15.22 40.94
C GLN A 13 8.95 -14.27 41.25
N ASN A 14 10.09 -14.79 41.70
CA ASN A 14 11.28 -13.99 41.95
C ASN A 14 11.84 -13.36 40.67
N LEU A 15 11.82 -14.08 39.56
CA LEU A 15 12.22 -13.53 38.27
C LEU A 15 11.28 -12.40 37.85
N GLN A 16 9.95 -12.61 37.95
CA GLN A 16 8.95 -11.59 37.65
C GLN A 16 9.12 -10.33 38.50
N GLU A 17 9.36 -10.48 39.80
CA GLU A 17 9.61 -9.35 40.72
C GLU A 17 10.86 -8.55 40.32
N VAL A 18 11.96 -9.23 39.96
CA VAL A 18 13.19 -8.58 39.48
C VAL A 18 12.93 -7.82 38.18
N LEU A 19 12.27 -8.45 37.21
CA LEU A 19 12.01 -7.82 35.91
C LEU A 19 11.05 -6.63 36.02
N GLN A 20 10.05 -6.72 36.89
CA GLN A 20 9.15 -5.60 37.19
C GLN A 20 9.90 -4.46 37.86
N GLY A 21 10.70 -4.73 38.89
CA GLY A 21 11.50 -3.71 39.58
C GLY A 21 12.47 -2.98 38.66
N VAL A 22 13.11 -3.71 37.73
CA VAL A 22 13.96 -3.08 36.70
C VAL A 22 13.13 -2.19 35.77
N GLY A 23 11.98 -2.66 35.29
CA GLY A 23 11.11 -1.87 34.42
C GLY A 23 10.49 -0.64 35.08
N GLU A 24 10.32 -0.64 36.40
CA GLU A 24 9.87 0.52 37.18
C GLU A 24 10.98 1.57 37.33
N GLN A 25 12.22 1.13 37.57
CA GLN A 25 13.37 2.01 37.72
C GLN A 25 13.87 2.56 36.38
N ASP A 26 13.70 1.81 35.30
CA ASP A 26 14.12 2.18 33.94
C ASP A 26 13.01 1.92 32.91
N PRO A 27 11.96 2.76 32.87
CA PRO A 27 10.79 2.55 32.02
C PRO A 27 11.09 2.50 30.52
N ASN A 28 12.20 3.10 30.10
CA ASN A 28 12.66 3.19 28.72
C ASN A 28 13.78 2.18 28.41
N MET A 29 14.22 1.40 29.39
CA MET A 29 15.32 0.43 29.26
C MET A 29 16.64 1.05 28.75
N ALA A 30 16.87 2.32 29.06
CA ALA A 30 18.03 3.09 28.61
C ALA A 30 19.29 2.76 29.42
N ILE A 31 19.14 2.46 30.71
CA ILE A 31 20.25 2.18 31.63
C ILE A 31 20.55 0.68 31.66
N SER A 32 19.51 -0.15 31.56
CA SER A 32 19.59 -1.59 31.79
C SER A 32 20.21 -2.36 30.63
N ASN A 33 20.54 -1.71 29.50
CA ASN A 33 20.95 -2.38 28.26
C ASN A 33 19.99 -3.52 27.89
N GLY A 34 18.69 -3.22 27.86
CA GLY A 34 17.64 -4.22 27.87
C GLY A 34 17.68 -5.21 26.68
N LYS A 35 18.21 -4.77 25.54
CA LYS A 35 18.41 -5.61 24.35
C LYS A 35 19.39 -6.75 24.60
N ASP A 36 20.49 -6.49 25.31
CA ASP A 36 21.51 -7.50 25.60
C ASP A 36 21.09 -8.43 26.75
N LEU A 37 20.22 -7.95 27.64
CA LEU A 37 19.67 -8.76 28.72
C LEU A 37 18.52 -9.67 28.28
N TYR A 38 17.79 -9.30 27.23
CA TYR A 38 16.63 -10.08 26.77
C TYR A 38 16.98 -11.54 26.44
N PRO A 39 18.05 -11.88 25.70
CA PRO A 39 18.43 -13.28 25.46
C PRO A 39 18.68 -14.08 26.74
N VAL A 40 19.25 -13.43 27.77
CA VAL A 40 19.47 -14.05 29.07
C VAL A 40 18.12 -14.34 29.74
N ILE A 41 17.20 -13.37 29.75
CA ILE A 41 15.84 -13.55 30.29
C ILE A 41 15.10 -14.68 29.54
N LYS A 42 15.14 -14.68 28.21
CA LYS A 42 14.58 -15.73 27.36
C LYS A 42 15.12 -17.10 27.76
N SER A 43 16.43 -17.24 27.98
CA SER A 43 17.05 -18.52 28.35
C SER A 43 16.52 -19.08 29.68
N PHE A 44 16.22 -18.22 30.66
CA PHE A 44 15.60 -18.63 31.92
C PHE A 44 14.15 -19.09 31.76
N LEU A 45 13.39 -18.43 30.89
CA LEU A 45 11.98 -18.71 30.68
C LEU A 45 11.74 -19.95 29.82
N MET A 46 12.76 -20.47 29.13
CA MET A 46 12.63 -21.64 28.27
C MET A 46 12.23 -22.90 29.09
N PRO A 47 11.22 -23.68 28.62
CA PRO A 47 10.69 -24.83 29.36
C PRO A 47 11.72 -25.91 29.75
N SER A 48 12.82 -26.01 28.99
CA SER A 48 13.87 -27.02 29.17
C SER A 48 14.85 -26.74 30.33
N GLN A 49 14.79 -25.57 30.99
CA GLN A 49 15.83 -25.10 31.91
C GLN A 49 15.45 -24.89 33.39
N ASN A 50 14.34 -25.46 33.90
CA ASN A 50 13.96 -25.66 35.33
C ASN A 50 12.65 -25.04 35.83
N LEU A 51 11.95 -24.21 35.05
CA LEU A 51 10.75 -23.52 35.57
C LEU A 51 9.42 -24.26 35.35
N GLY A 52 9.37 -25.26 34.46
CA GLY A 52 8.09 -25.84 34.02
C GLY A 52 7.10 -24.75 33.55
N ASN A 53 5.83 -25.09 33.36
CA ASN A 53 4.79 -24.10 33.01
C ASN A 53 4.45 -23.12 34.16
N ALA A 54 5.33 -22.94 35.17
CA ALA A 54 5.03 -22.15 36.37
C ALA A 54 4.78 -20.65 36.06
N CYS A 55 5.42 -20.09 35.04
CA CYS A 55 5.19 -18.71 34.60
C CYS A 55 3.92 -18.53 33.73
N SER A 56 3.17 -19.60 33.50
CA SER A 56 2.21 -19.69 32.39
C SER A 56 0.83 -20.19 32.84
N GLN A 57 0.58 -20.35 34.14
CA GLN A 57 -0.66 -20.95 34.62
C GLN A 57 -1.83 -19.96 34.63
N ASN A 58 -2.87 -20.28 33.85
CA ASN A 58 -4.21 -19.69 33.90
C ASN A 58 -4.29 -18.16 33.76
N ILE A 59 -3.42 -17.56 32.96
CA ILE A 59 -3.46 -16.12 32.62
C ILE A 59 -3.56 -15.91 31.11
N ASN A 60 -4.18 -14.80 30.70
CA ASN A 60 -4.25 -14.41 29.30
C ASN A 60 -2.90 -13.87 28.79
N SER A 61 -2.73 -13.79 27.47
CA SER A 61 -1.48 -13.39 26.82
C SER A 61 -0.99 -11.99 27.23
N SER A 62 -1.89 -11.01 27.36
CA SER A 62 -1.51 -9.64 27.74
C SER A 62 -0.98 -9.58 29.18
N THR A 63 -1.70 -10.24 30.10
CA THR A 63 -1.28 -10.37 31.50
C THR A 63 0.05 -11.11 31.59
N TRP A 64 0.22 -12.18 30.81
CA TRP A 64 1.48 -12.93 30.77
C TRP A 64 2.65 -12.07 30.29
N ILE A 65 2.50 -11.31 29.19
CA ILE A 65 3.55 -10.37 28.73
C ILE A 65 3.91 -9.41 29.87
N LYS A 66 2.91 -8.78 30.48
CA LYS A 66 3.13 -7.77 31.52
C LYS A 66 3.84 -8.34 32.75
N GLN A 67 3.41 -9.50 33.23
CA GLN A 67 3.94 -10.09 34.47
C GLN A 67 5.29 -10.77 34.26
N THR A 68 5.47 -11.46 33.14
CA THR A 68 6.63 -12.32 32.88
C THR A 68 7.78 -11.58 32.18
N LEU A 69 7.48 -10.69 31.24
CA LEU A 69 8.50 -9.98 30.47
C LEU A 69 8.55 -8.49 30.80
N GLY A 70 7.43 -7.91 31.22
CA GLY A 70 7.31 -6.49 31.56
C GLY A 70 7.83 -5.61 30.42
N LYS A 71 8.74 -4.69 30.76
CA LYS A 71 9.35 -3.76 29.80
C LYS A 71 10.36 -4.43 28.84
N PHE A 72 10.85 -5.64 29.14
CA PHE A 72 11.74 -6.38 28.23
C PHE A 72 11.00 -6.97 27.04
N ALA A 73 9.67 -7.08 27.10
CA ALA A 73 8.85 -7.60 26.00
C ALA A 73 9.09 -6.86 24.68
N GLN A 74 9.48 -5.58 24.71
CA GLN A 74 9.77 -4.80 23.50
C GLN A 74 10.97 -5.31 22.69
N PHE A 75 11.85 -6.10 23.30
CA PHE A 75 13.03 -6.67 22.65
C PHE A 75 12.81 -8.09 22.12
N ALA A 76 11.66 -8.68 22.41
CA ALA A 76 11.29 -10.02 21.95
C ALA A 76 10.93 -10.02 20.46
N GLU A 77 11.23 -11.11 19.78
CA GLU A 77 10.61 -11.43 18.50
C GLU A 77 9.21 -12.02 18.72
N TYR A 78 8.33 -11.95 17.71
CA TYR A 78 7.00 -12.55 17.82
C TYR A 78 7.08 -14.06 18.15
N LYS A 79 8.01 -14.77 17.51
CA LYS A 79 8.25 -16.19 17.72
C LYS A 79 8.63 -16.52 19.18
N ASP A 80 9.29 -15.61 19.88
CA ASP A 80 9.67 -15.82 21.27
C ASP A 80 8.44 -15.96 22.16
N PHE A 81 7.38 -15.20 21.92
CA PHE A 81 6.15 -15.32 22.70
C PHE A 81 5.48 -16.68 22.51
N VAL A 82 5.48 -17.19 21.28
CA VAL A 82 4.92 -18.51 20.95
C VAL A 82 5.76 -19.63 21.58
N ASP A 83 7.09 -19.50 21.53
CA ASP A 83 8.01 -20.50 22.09
C ASP A 83 7.98 -20.51 23.63
N LEU A 84 7.81 -19.35 24.27
CA LEU A 84 7.81 -19.19 25.73
C LEU A 84 6.44 -19.42 26.38
N PHE A 85 5.34 -19.18 25.66
CA PHE A 85 3.98 -19.39 26.18
C PHE A 85 3.14 -20.22 25.21
N PRO A 86 2.96 -21.53 25.48
CA PRO A 86 2.31 -22.46 24.54
C PRO A 86 0.89 -22.07 24.08
N ASN A 87 0.15 -21.31 24.89
CA ASN A 87 -1.19 -20.83 24.56
C ASN A 87 -1.21 -19.33 24.22
N PHE A 88 -0.08 -18.78 23.77
CA PHE A 88 0.01 -17.37 23.41
C PHE A 88 -0.94 -17.03 22.26
N ASN A 89 -1.91 -16.19 22.56
CA ASN A 89 -2.79 -15.55 21.60
C ASN A 89 -2.41 -14.08 21.45
N ALA A 90 -1.82 -13.71 20.32
CA ALA A 90 -1.40 -12.34 20.03
C ALA A 90 -2.58 -11.36 19.95
N LEU A 91 -3.77 -11.83 19.54
CA LEU A 91 -4.96 -10.97 19.43
C LEU A 91 -5.39 -10.41 20.80
N ASP A 92 -5.27 -11.23 21.85
CA ASP A 92 -5.54 -10.81 23.24
C ASP A 92 -4.49 -9.84 23.78
N ALA A 93 -3.37 -9.68 23.09
CA ALA A 93 -2.20 -8.93 23.52
C ALA A 93 -1.80 -7.79 22.58
N LEU A 94 -2.59 -7.45 21.56
CA LEU A 94 -2.22 -6.45 20.54
C LEU A 94 -1.76 -5.10 21.13
N THR A 95 -2.38 -4.66 22.22
CA THR A 95 -2.02 -3.39 22.91
C THR A 95 -0.73 -3.48 23.73
N SER A 96 -0.24 -4.69 23.99
CA SER A 96 1.00 -4.97 24.71
C SER A 96 2.18 -5.26 23.76
N LEU A 97 1.91 -5.41 22.46
CA LEU A 97 2.90 -5.71 21.43
C LEU A 97 3.41 -4.45 20.74
N THR A 98 4.65 -4.50 20.29
CA THR A 98 5.25 -3.48 19.44
C THR A 98 4.79 -3.65 17.98
N VAL A 99 4.90 -2.58 17.18
CA VAL A 99 4.54 -2.64 15.76
C VAL A 99 5.30 -3.75 15.00
N PRO A 100 6.63 -3.92 15.15
CA PRO A 100 7.34 -5.03 14.52
C PRO A 100 6.80 -6.41 14.92
N GLN A 101 6.40 -6.59 16.18
CA GLN A 101 5.82 -7.85 16.66
C GLN A 101 4.43 -8.11 16.05
N ILE A 102 3.59 -7.08 15.90
CA ILE A 102 2.28 -7.21 15.25
C ILE A 102 2.46 -7.49 13.75
N VAL A 103 3.45 -6.88 13.10
CA VAL A 103 3.79 -7.16 11.70
C VAL A 103 4.25 -8.61 11.52
N ALA A 104 5.19 -9.08 12.34
CA ALA A 104 5.64 -10.47 12.32
C ALA A 104 4.47 -11.43 12.57
N PHE A 105 3.63 -11.15 13.57
CA PHE A 105 2.39 -11.89 13.80
C PHE A 105 1.51 -11.95 12.54
N SER A 106 1.32 -10.82 11.85
CA SER A 106 0.49 -10.72 10.65
C SER A 106 1.02 -11.59 9.49
N LEU A 107 2.34 -11.71 9.38
CA LEU A 107 3.01 -12.41 8.27
C LEU A 107 3.26 -13.90 8.56
N GLU A 108 3.50 -14.28 9.82
CA GLU A 108 4.08 -15.59 10.17
C GLU A 108 3.08 -16.58 10.78
N SER A 109 1.94 -16.11 11.32
CA SER A 109 0.98 -16.94 12.08
C SER A 109 -0.27 -17.38 11.30
N GLY A 110 -0.36 -17.04 10.02
CA GLY A 110 -1.57 -17.20 9.22
C GLY A 110 -2.68 -16.18 9.53
N SER A 111 -2.53 -15.34 10.56
CA SER A 111 -3.49 -14.29 10.93
C SER A 111 -3.76 -13.30 9.78
N GLY A 112 -2.76 -13.00 8.94
CA GLY A 112 -2.94 -12.16 7.75
C GLY A 112 -3.92 -12.73 6.71
N SER A 113 -4.19 -14.04 6.75
CA SER A 113 -5.19 -14.67 5.89
C SER A 113 -6.59 -14.74 6.52
N ASN A 114 -6.72 -14.40 7.81
CA ASN A 114 -7.98 -14.42 8.53
C ASN A 114 -8.56 -13.00 8.64
N SER A 115 -9.69 -12.74 7.98
CA SER A 115 -10.29 -11.39 7.95
C SER A 115 -10.67 -10.85 9.34
N ASN A 116 -11.05 -11.70 10.29
CA ASN A 116 -11.36 -11.25 11.66
C ASN A 116 -10.08 -10.82 12.40
N SER A 117 -9.00 -11.61 12.30
CA SER A 117 -7.71 -11.25 12.87
C SER A 117 -7.16 -9.96 12.25
N VAL A 118 -7.20 -9.84 10.93
CA VAL A 118 -6.82 -8.61 10.22
C VAL A 118 -7.67 -7.43 10.69
N GLY A 119 -8.99 -7.59 10.82
CA GLY A 119 -9.87 -6.54 11.34
C GLY A 119 -9.46 -6.02 12.72
N GLN A 120 -9.09 -6.93 13.62
CA GLN A 120 -8.59 -6.56 14.96
C GLN A 120 -7.23 -5.87 14.91
N ILE A 121 -6.30 -6.34 14.05
CA ILE A 121 -5.00 -5.69 13.83
C ILE A 121 -5.19 -4.27 13.28
N MET A 122 -6.01 -4.10 12.23
CA MET A 122 -6.29 -2.76 11.67
C MET A 122 -7.02 -1.86 12.68
N GLY A 123 -7.77 -2.46 13.62
CA GLY A 123 -8.39 -1.79 14.75
C GLY A 123 -7.40 -1.14 15.72
N THR A 124 -6.11 -1.45 15.68
CA THR A 124 -5.10 -0.78 16.51
C THR A 124 -4.56 0.51 15.89
N LEU A 125 -4.71 0.68 14.57
CA LEU A 125 -4.04 1.74 13.81
C LEU A 125 -4.88 3.03 13.71
N GLN A 126 -5.16 3.69 14.84
CA GLN A 126 -6.17 4.76 14.86
C GLN A 126 -5.69 6.13 14.37
N ARG A 127 -4.37 6.39 14.36
CA ARG A 127 -3.80 7.68 13.96
C ARG A 127 -2.91 7.55 12.72
N PRO A 128 -2.68 8.63 11.95
CA PRO A 128 -1.81 8.62 10.79
C PRO A 128 -0.40 8.05 11.07
N GLY A 129 0.19 8.44 12.21
CA GLY A 129 1.50 7.93 12.62
C GLY A 129 1.51 6.43 12.91
N ASP A 130 0.41 5.87 13.43
CA ASP A 130 0.31 4.44 13.69
C ASP A 130 0.32 3.65 12.37
N VAL A 131 -0.44 4.12 11.36
CA VAL A 131 -0.47 3.54 10.01
C VAL A 131 0.89 3.65 9.32
N GLN A 132 1.53 4.83 9.36
CA GLN A 132 2.84 5.04 8.76
C GLN A 132 3.91 4.14 9.37
N ASN A 133 3.96 4.04 10.70
CA ASN A 133 4.88 3.16 11.40
C ASN A 133 4.64 1.69 11.05
N PHE A 134 3.37 1.27 10.97
CA PHE A 134 3.01 -0.08 10.55
C PHE A 134 3.45 -0.39 9.13
N LEU A 135 3.15 0.49 8.16
CA LEU A 135 3.56 0.32 6.76
C LEU A 135 5.09 0.26 6.61
N SER A 136 5.82 1.09 7.34
CA SER A 136 7.30 1.08 7.32
C SER A 136 7.86 -0.25 7.84
N SER A 137 7.37 -0.70 9.00
CA SER A 137 7.77 -1.99 9.58
C SER A 137 7.34 -3.15 8.68
N PHE A 138 6.15 -3.09 8.10
CA PHE A 138 5.62 -4.09 7.19
C PHE A 138 6.46 -4.22 5.93
N ASN A 139 6.77 -3.11 5.24
CA ASN A 139 7.59 -3.15 4.03
C ASN A 139 9.00 -3.67 4.29
N SER A 140 9.55 -3.39 5.48
CA SER A 140 10.84 -3.92 5.90
C SER A 140 10.81 -5.45 6.09
N ALA A 141 9.76 -5.98 6.75
CA ALA A 141 9.59 -7.40 7.00
C ALA A 141 9.16 -8.19 5.74
N ALA A 142 8.32 -7.59 4.89
CA ALA A 142 7.72 -8.24 3.73
C ALA A 142 8.60 -8.19 2.46
N LYS A 143 9.82 -7.63 2.53
CA LYS A 143 10.69 -7.40 1.37
C LYS A 143 10.95 -8.65 0.52
N ASN A 144 10.97 -9.83 1.13
CA ASN A 144 11.25 -11.11 0.47
C ASN A 144 10.00 -12.03 0.39
N VAL A 145 8.82 -11.50 0.70
CA VAL A 145 7.58 -12.28 0.64
C VAL A 145 7.10 -12.34 -0.81
N SER A 146 6.96 -13.55 -1.35
CA SER A 146 6.58 -13.78 -2.74
C SER A 146 5.08 -13.55 -3.01
N SER A 147 4.23 -13.74 -2.00
CA SER A 147 2.80 -13.48 -2.09
C SER A 147 2.25 -13.04 -0.74
N LEU A 148 1.53 -11.91 -0.73
CA LEU A 148 0.86 -11.42 0.46
C LEU A 148 -0.57 -11.98 0.55
N PRO A 149 -1.06 -12.32 1.75
CA PRO A 149 -2.46 -12.63 1.96
C PRO A 149 -3.36 -11.45 1.56
N SER A 150 -4.36 -11.71 0.72
CA SER A 150 -5.30 -10.68 0.24
C SER A 150 -6.00 -9.93 1.39
N PRO A 151 -6.50 -10.59 2.47
CA PRO A 151 -7.14 -9.87 3.58
C PRO A 151 -6.21 -8.86 4.25
N LEU A 152 -4.95 -9.22 4.50
CA LEU A 152 -3.96 -8.32 5.10
C LEU A 152 -3.67 -7.11 4.22
N ALA A 153 -3.40 -7.32 2.93
CA ALA A 153 -3.12 -6.25 1.98
C ALA A 153 -4.31 -5.30 1.82
N GLN A 154 -5.52 -5.85 1.68
CA GLN A 154 -6.75 -5.06 1.61
C GLN A 154 -7.04 -4.33 2.92
N GLY A 155 -6.80 -4.94 4.06
CA GLY A 155 -6.93 -4.31 5.38
C GLY A 155 -6.01 -3.10 5.53
N LEU A 156 -4.74 -3.24 5.12
CA LEU A 156 -3.76 -2.15 5.13
C LEU A 156 -4.13 -1.03 4.16
N LEU A 157 -4.55 -1.37 2.94
CA LEU A 157 -5.05 -0.38 1.98
C LEU A 157 -6.24 0.37 2.56
N ASN A 158 -7.25 -0.35 3.08
CA ASN A 158 -8.44 0.27 3.64
C ASN A 158 -8.08 1.22 4.80
N LYS A 159 -7.21 0.78 5.71
CA LYS A 159 -6.83 1.60 6.86
C LYS A 159 -6.01 2.83 6.45
N THR A 160 -5.13 2.67 5.46
CA THR A 160 -4.36 3.78 4.89
C THR A 160 -5.28 4.80 4.22
N LEU A 161 -6.22 4.33 3.40
CA LEU A 161 -7.18 5.18 2.72
C LEU A 161 -8.13 5.90 3.69
N GLN A 162 -8.50 5.27 4.80
CA GLN A 162 -9.41 5.87 5.78
C GLN A 162 -8.72 6.83 6.76
N VAL A 163 -7.48 6.54 7.17
CA VAL A 163 -6.81 7.27 8.25
C VAL A 163 -5.70 8.19 7.72
N LEU A 164 -4.89 7.72 6.77
CA LEU A 164 -3.74 8.48 6.31
C LEU A 164 -4.12 9.51 5.24
N ILE A 165 -4.87 9.09 4.21
CA ILE A 165 -5.24 9.94 3.07
C ILE A 165 -5.92 11.26 3.49
N PRO A 166 -6.92 11.28 4.40
CA PRO A 166 -7.57 12.54 4.79
C PRO A 166 -6.65 13.53 5.51
N ASN A 167 -5.49 13.06 6.01
CA ASN A 167 -4.51 13.86 6.72
C ASN A 167 -3.31 14.26 5.85
N LEU A 168 -3.26 13.84 4.58
CA LEU A 168 -2.23 14.29 3.65
C LEU A 168 -2.53 15.72 3.18
N SER A 169 -1.47 16.51 3.02
CA SER A 169 -1.59 17.80 2.34
C SER A 169 -2.02 17.57 0.89
N THR A 170 -3.10 18.24 0.47
CA THR A 170 -3.64 18.12 -0.89
C THR A 170 -2.68 18.63 -1.96
N SER A 171 -1.68 19.45 -1.57
CA SER A 171 -0.75 20.10 -2.49
C SER A 171 0.69 19.58 -2.40
N ASN A 172 1.02 18.74 -1.43
CA ASN A 172 2.38 18.19 -1.29
C ASN A 172 2.55 16.89 -2.07
N SER A 173 2.86 16.99 -3.36
CA SER A 173 3.03 15.83 -4.25
C SER A 173 4.11 14.84 -3.80
N SER A 174 5.08 15.27 -2.98
CA SER A 174 6.10 14.38 -2.43
C SER A 174 5.51 13.34 -1.46
N ASP A 175 4.52 13.72 -0.65
CA ASP A 175 3.85 12.80 0.27
C ASP A 175 3.01 11.76 -0.50
N TRP A 176 2.31 12.20 -1.54
CA TRP A 176 1.54 11.34 -2.43
C TRP A 176 2.43 10.36 -3.20
N SER A 177 3.57 10.85 -3.70
CA SER A 177 4.57 10.02 -4.36
C SER A 177 5.15 8.99 -3.40
N ALA A 178 5.57 9.40 -2.20
CA ALA A 178 6.07 8.48 -1.18
C ALA A 178 5.04 7.38 -0.88
N LEU A 179 3.77 7.76 -0.69
CA LEU A 179 2.72 6.81 -0.36
C LEU A 179 2.43 5.81 -1.49
N PHE A 180 2.11 6.29 -2.70
CA PHE A 180 1.63 5.42 -3.79
C PHE A 180 2.75 4.73 -4.56
N GLN A 181 3.94 5.33 -4.65
CA GLN A 181 5.04 4.78 -5.42
C GLN A 181 6.00 3.95 -4.56
N ASN A 182 6.01 4.16 -3.23
CA ASN A 182 6.88 3.41 -2.31
C ASN A 182 6.09 2.64 -1.24
N ASN A 183 5.37 3.33 -0.35
CA ASN A 183 4.82 2.71 0.86
C ASN A 183 3.73 1.67 0.58
N LEU A 184 2.90 1.88 -0.44
CA LEU A 184 1.82 0.97 -0.81
C LEU A 184 2.22 -0.07 -1.86
N ASN A 185 3.45 -0.02 -2.39
CA ASN A 185 3.87 -0.81 -3.54
C ASN A 185 3.56 -2.32 -3.40
N LEU A 186 3.79 -2.89 -2.22
CA LEU A 186 3.55 -4.31 -1.94
C LEU A 186 2.06 -4.68 -1.86
N VAL A 187 1.20 -3.76 -1.41
CA VAL A 187 -0.22 -4.04 -1.14
C VAL A 187 -1.14 -3.53 -2.25
N LEU A 188 -0.71 -2.55 -3.05
CA LEU A 188 -1.48 -1.94 -4.13
C LEU A 188 -2.05 -2.94 -5.16
N PRO A 189 -1.37 -4.05 -5.52
CA PRO A 189 -1.95 -5.11 -6.34
C PRO A 189 -3.31 -5.65 -5.88
N GLU A 190 -3.61 -5.56 -4.58
CA GLU A 190 -4.83 -6.08 -3.96
C GLU A 190 -5.96 -5.04 -3.86
N ILE A 191 -5.76 -3.81 -4.34
CA ILE A 191 -6.76 -2.74 -4.24
C ILE A 191 -8.08 -3.13 -4.88
N THR A 192 -9.19 -2.80 -4.23
CA THR A 192 -10.55 -3.15 -4.67
C THR A 192 -11.28 -1.95 -5.30
N PRO A 193 -12.32 -2.18 -6.13
CA PRO A 193 -13.12 -1.09 -6.69
C PRO A 193 -13.71 -0.16 -5.63
N GLY A 194 -14.14 -0.72 -4.48
CA GLY A 194 -14.69 0.08 -3.37
C GLY A 194 -13.66 1.03 -2.77
N GLN A 195 -12.39 0.59 -2.69
CA GLN A 195 -11.28 1.37 -2.15
C GLN A 195 -10.88 2.56 -3.03
N LEU A 196 -11.07 2.47 -4.35
CA LEU A 196 -10.80 3.59 -5.27
C LEU A 196 -11.61 4.84 -4.90
N ASN A 197 -12.81 4.69 -4.34
CA ASN A 197 -13.68 5.80 -3.97
C ASN A 197 -13.17 6.63 -2.77
N PHE A 198 -12.16 6.15 -2.05
CA PHE A 198 -11.53 6.92 -0.98
C PHE A 198 -10.45 7.89 -1.48
N LEU A 199 -10.08 7.81 -2.77
CA LEU A 199 -9.11 8.73 -3.35
C LEU A 199 -9.75 10.11 -3.54
N PRO A 200 -9.16 11.17 -2.97
CA PRO A 200 -9.73 12.51 -3.08
C PRO A 200 -9.57 13.06 -4.49
N LEU A 201 -10.60 13.78 -4.93
CA LEU A 201 -10.60 14.47 -6.21
C LEU A 201 -10.09 15.93 -6.09
N ASN A 202 -9.95 16.46 -4.88
CA ASN A 202 -9.54 17.84 -4.57
C ASN A 202 -8.05 17.95 -4.17
N ILE A 203 -7.17 17.31 -4.95
CA ILE A 203 -5.72 17.38 -4.79
C ILE A 203 -5.06 18.13 -5.94
N SER A 204 -3.85 18.62 -5.74
CA SER A 204 -3.09 19.31 -6.79
C SER A 204 -2.79 18.37 -7.96
N CYS A 205 -2.55 18.95 -9.14
CA CYS A 205 -2.22 18.21 -10.35
C CYS A 205 -1.05 17.24 -10.12
N ASP A 206 0.04 17.74 -9.53
CA ASP A 206 1.22 16.93 -9.24
C ASP A 206 0.92 15.78 -8.27
N SER A 207 0.04 16.00 -7.29
CA SER A 207 -0.38 14.95 -6.34
C SER A 207 -1.22 13.88 -7.03
N PHE A 208 -2.15 14.28 -7.91
CA PHE A 208 -2.92 13.37 -8.74
C PHE A 208 -2.02 12.54 -9.67
N GLN A 209 -1.10 13.20 -10.37
CA GLN A 209 -0.13 12.52 -11.24
C GLN A 209 0.74 11.53 -10.45
N ALA A 210 1.10 11.86 -9.21
CA ALA A 210 1.83 10.95 -8.33
C ALA A 210 1.03 9.68 -7.98
N VAL A 211 -0.28 9.80 -7.76
CA VAL A 211 -1.20 8.67 -7.57
C VAL A 211 -1.29 7.82 -8.84
N VAL A 212 -1.60 8.45 -9.99
CA VAL A 212 -1.74 7.75 -11.28
C VAL A 212 -0.46 7.00 -11.62
N LYS A 213 0.72 7.62 -11.43
CA LYS A 213 2.02 6.99 -11.65
C LYS A 213 2.25 5.76 -10.77
N GLY A 214 1.90 5.84 -9.48
CA GLY A 214 2.03 4.71 -8.56
C GLY A 214 1.11 3.54 -8.94
N MET A 215 -0.13 3.84 -9.32
CA MET A 215 -1.08 2.83 -9.81
C MET A 215 -0.63 2.25 -11.15
N ASP A 216 -0.18 3.09 -12.08
CA ASP A 216 0.33 2.64 -13.38
C ASP A 216 1.51 1.68 -13.20
N ALA A 217 2.46 1.95 -12.29
CA ALA A 217 3.56 1.03 -12.00
C ALA A 217 3.09 -0.40 -11.66
N GLN A 218 1.89 -0.55 -11.10
CA GLN A 218 1.30 -1.84 -10.72
C GLN A 218 0.28 -2.38 -11.72
N ILE A 219 0.04 -1.75 -12.88
CA ILE A 219 -1.08 -2.08 -13.77
C ILE A 219 -1.16 -3.57 -14.17
N ASN A 220 -0.01 -4.23 -14.31
CA ASN A 220 0.09 -5.63 -14.72
C ASN A 220 -0.06 -6.61 -13.54
N ASN A 221 -0.04 -6.11 -12.30
CA ASN A 221 -0.11 -6.88 -11.07
C ASN A 221 -1.46 -6.73 -10.35
N LEU A 222 -2.30 -5.77 -10.77
CA LEU A 222 -3.63 -5.54 -10.18
C LEU A 222 -4.47 -6.82 -10.29
N LYS A 223 -5.02 -7.26 -9.16
CA LYS A 223 -5.80 -8.51 -9.08
C LYS A 223 -7.30 -8.30 -9.09
N ASN A 224 -7.77 -7.24 -8.43
CA ASN A 224 -9.19 -7.03 -8.15
C ASN A 224 -9.81 -5.85 -8.92
N VAL A 225 -9.00 -5.07 -9.64
CA VAL A 225 -9.42 -3.92 -10.44
C VAL A 225 -8.84 -4.02 -11.84
N LYS A 226 -9.59 -3.55 -12.83
CA LYS A 226 -9.11 -3.43 -14.21
C LYS A 226 -8.64 -2.00 -14.50
N PRO A 227 -7.80 -1.78 -15.53
CA PRO A 227 -7.43 -0.43 -15.96
C PRO A 227 -8.63 0.49 -16.22
N GLU A 228 -9.73 -0.05 -16.73
CA GLU A 228 -10.97 0.70 -16.98
C GLU A 228 -11.61 1.22 -15.68
N ASP A 229 -11.48 0.49 -14.57
CA ASP A 229 -12.03 0.90 -13.27
C ASP A 229 -11.27 2.11 -12.73
N ILE A 230 -9.93 2.08 -12.82
CA ILE A 230 -9.08 3.21 -12.41
C ILE A 230 -9.35 4.43 -13.29
N PHE A 231 -9.48 4.23 -14.60
CA PHE A 231 -9.85 5.30 -15.51
C PHE A 231 -11.20 5.93 -15.13
N LYS A 232 -12.24 5.12 -14.95
CA LYS A 232 -13.61 5.59 -14.71
C LYS A 232 -13.82 6.19 -13.33
N VAL A 233 -13.20 5.65 -12.28
CA VAL A 233 -13.44 6.04 -10.89
C VAL A 233 -12.49 7.13 -10.42
N VAL A 234 -11.27 7.17 -10.94
CA VAL A 234 -10.20 8.07 -10.44
C VAL A 234 -9.84 9.13 -11.48
N ILE A 235 -9.37 8.71 -12.66
CA ILE A 235 -8.75 9.62 -13.65
C ILE A 235 -9.80 10.53 -14.29
N LYS A 236 -10.85 9.95 -14.86
CA LYS A 236 -11.89 10.71 -15.57
C LYS A 236 -12.59 11.71 -14.64
N PRO A 237 -13.05 11.33 -13.42
CA PRO A 237 -13.66 12.30 -12.51
C PRO A 237 -12.70 13.42 -12.09
N TYR A 238 -11.42 13.12 -11.88
CA TYR A 238 -10.43 14.14 -11.54
C TYR A 238 -10.23 15.17 -12.67
N LEU A 239 -9.96 14.70 -13.88
CA LEU A 239 -9.66 15.55 -15.04
C LEU A 239 -10.88 16.26 -15.62
N SER A 240 -12.09 15.76 -15.36
CA SER A 240 -13.34 16.41 -15.80
C SER A 240 -13.75 17.59 -14.91
N GLN A 241 -13.03 17.85 -13.81
CA GLN A 241 -13.30 19.02 -12.98
C GLN A 241 -12.90 20.30 -13.73
N LYS A 242 -13.84 21.25 -13.84
CA LYS A 242 -13.67 22.53 -14.56
C LYS A 242 -12.54 23.43 -14.05
N VAL A 243 -11.90 23.07 -12.93
CA VAL A 243 -10.88 23.87 -12.24
C VAL A 243 -9.45 23.34 -12.50
N THR A 244 -9.30 22.10 -12.99
CA THR A 244 -8.00 21.42 -13.09
C THR A 244 -7.61 21.18 -14.54
N THR A 245 -6.89 22.14 -15.09
CA THR A 245 -6.21 21.97 -16.35
C THR A 245 -4.81 21.45 -16.05
N CYS A 246 -4.74 20.16 -15.77
CA CYS A 246 -3.60 19.48 -15.16
C CYS A 246 -2.70 18.86 -16.25
N PRO A 247 -1.42 19.26 -16.39
CA PRO A 247 -0.90 20.61 -16.25
C PRO A 247 -1.21 21.46 -17.50
N GLN A 248 -1.06 22.78 -17.38
CA GLN A 248 -1.25 23.73 -18.48
C GLN A 248 -0.07 23.74 -19.47
N ASN A 249 -0.35 24.14 -20.71
CA ASN A 249 0.65 24.52 -21.73
C ASN A 249 1.67 23.44 -22.12
N ILE A 250 1.29 22.16 -22.05
CA ILE A 250 2.07 21.05 -22.62
C ILE A 250 1.36 20.46 -23.83
N GLY A 251 2.13 19.87 -24.76
CA GLY A 251 1.57 19.19 -25.93
C GLY A 251 0.67 18.01 -25.54
N SER A 252 -0.35 17.73 -26.34
CA SER A 252 -1.38 16.74 -26.00
C SER A 252 -0.85 15.32 -25.79
N GLY A 253 0.20 14.91 -26.50
CA GLY A 253 0.89 13.64 -26.23
C GLY A 253 1.55 13.59 -24.84
N ALA A 254 2.27 14.66 -24.46
CA ALA A 254 2.85 14.77 -23.11
C ALA A 254 1.76 14.81 -22.02
N TRP A 255 0.64 15.48 -22.31
CA TRP A 255 -0.51 15.53 -21.42
C TRP A 255 -1.12 14.15 -21.18
N ILE A 256 -1.25 13.31 -22.22
CA ILE A 256 -1.69 11.91 -22.07
C ILE A 256 -0.74 11.15 -21.15
N GLN A 257 0.57 11.25 -21.40
CA GLN A 257 1.57 10.50 -20.65
C GLN A 257 1.58 10.89 -19.17
N GLN A 258 1.46 12.18 -18.85
CA GLN A 258 1.53 12.66 -17.46
C GLN A 258 0.25 12.38 -16.67
N ASN A 259 -0.93 12.46 -17.30
CA ASN A 259 -2.21 12.41 -16.57
C ASN A 259 -2.94 11.08 -16.67
N LEU A 260 -2.68 10.30 -17.73
CA LEU A 260 -3.35 9.02 -17.96
C LEU A 260 -2.35 7.86 -18.00
N GLY A 261 -1.12 8.07 -18.47
CA GLY A 261 -0.15 7.00 -18.68
C GLY A 261 -0.74 5.87 -19.53
N ARG A 262 -0.61 4.62 -19.08
CA ARG A 262 -1.20 3.45 -19.77
C ARG A 262 -2.72 3.35 -19.68
N TYR A 263 -3.37 4.07 -18.75
CA TYR A 263 -4.84 4.12 -18.64
C TYR A 263 -5.51 4.89 -19.78
N SER A 264 -4.73 5.62 -20.59
CA SER A 264 -5.20 6.30 -21.81
C SER A 264 -5.94 5.35 -22.76
N LYS A 265 -5.59 4.07 -22.78
CA LYS A 265 -6.26 3.03 -23.58
C LYS A 265 -7.72 2.79 -23.20
N SER A 266 -8.11 3.14 -21.97
CA SER A 266 -9.49 3.00 -21.47
C SER A 266 -10.36 4.22 -21.76
N ALA A 267 -9.78 5.30 -22.32
CA ALA A 267 -10.50 6.51 -22.70
C ALA A 267 -11.04 6.43 -24.13
N THR A 268 -12.19 7.05 -24.39
CA THR A 268 -12.60 7.38 -25.77
C THR A 268 -11.89 8.64 -26.26
N TYR A 269 -11.89 8.91 -27.57
CA TYR A 269 -11.36 10.17 -28.10
C TYR A 269 -12.11 11.39 -27.52
N ASN A 270 -13.44 11.32 -27.45
CA ASN A 270 -14.27 12.34 -26.80
C ASN A 270 -13.95 12.56 -25.33
N ASP A 271 -13.62 11.49 -24.58
CA ASP A 271 -13.16 11.67 -23.20
C ASP A 271 -11.89 12.55 -23.16
N LEU A 272 -10.90 12.26 -24.01
CA LEU A 272 -9.65 13.03 -24.07
C LEU A 272 -9.89 14.51 -24.40
N VAL A 273 -10.75 14.79 -25.38
CA VAL A 273 -11.13 16.17 -25.76
C VAL A 273 -11.88 16.87 -24.62
N SER A 274 -12.77 16.16 -23.91
CA SER A 274 -13.54 16.75 -22.81
C SER A 274 -12.68 17.08 -21.58
N MET A 275 -11.64 16.26 -21.32
CA MET A 275 -10.74 16.42 -20.18
C MET A 275 -9.60 17.42 -20.44
N ASN A 276 -9.30 17.70 -21.71
CA ASN A 276 -8.31 18.72 -22.10
C ASN A 276 -8.91 19.65 -23.18
N PRO A 277 -9.38 20.85 -22.81
CA PRO A 277 -9.98 21.77 -23.78
C PRO A 277 -9.06 22.20 -24.93
N ASN A 278 -7.74 22.09 -24.73
CA ASN A 278 -6.72 22.40 -25.74
C ASN A 278 -6.17 21.13 -26.41
N PHE A 279 -6.90 20.02 -26.36
CA PHE A 279 -6.45 18.76 -26.93
C PHE A 279 -6.31 18.84 -28.46
N ASN A 280 -5.13 18.48 -28.95
CA ASN A 280 -4.80 18.38 -30.36
C ASN A 280 -4.50 16.91 -30.69
N GLY A 281 -5.37 16.30 -31.51
CA GLY A 281 -5.23 14.90 -31.92
C GLY A 281 -3.98 14.62 -32.75
N VAL A 282 -3.51 15.57 -33.57
CA VAL A 282 -2.28 15.44 -34.38
C VAL A 282 -1.05 15.37 -33.48
N ASP A 283 -0.98 16.24 -32.47
CA ASP A 283 0.13 16.27 -31.50
C ASP A 283 0.14 15.02 -30.58
N ALA A 284 -0.98 14.30 -30.51
CA ALA A 284 -1.16 13.13 -29.66
C ALA A 284 -1.06 11.79 -30.39
N LEU A 285 -0.89 11.75 -31.73
CA LEU A 285 -1.00 10.53 -32.55
C LEU A 285 -0.20 9.34 -32.01
N SER A 286 1.04 9.56 -31.56
CA SER A 286 1.91 8.52 -31.00
C SER A 286 1.44 7.93 -29.67
N ASN A 287 0.43 8.53 -29.04
CA ASN A 287 -0.12 8.13 -27.75
C ASN A 287 -1.59 7.68 -27.83
N LEU A 288 -2.21 7.79 -29.00
CA LEU A 288 -3.56 7.31 -29.25
C LEU A 288 -3.54 5.83 -29.65
N THR A 289 -4.60 5.12 -29.28
CA THR A 289 -4.89 3.79 -29.82
C THR A 289 -5.43 3.89 -31.24
N GLN A 290 -5.38 2.77 -31.97
CA GLN A 290 -5.99 2.67 -33.30
C GLN A 290 -7.45 3.15 -33.32
N GLN A 291 -8.24 2.70 -32.34
CA GLN A 291 -9.64 3.08 -32.22
C GLN A 291 -9.82 4.58 -31.93
N GLN A 292 -8.96 5.16 -31.08
CA GLN A 292 -8.96 6.60 -30.81
C GLN A 292 -8.59 7.43 -32.05
N ILE A 293 -7.67 6.93 -32.90
CA ILE A 293 -7.31 7.58 -34.17
C ILE A 293 -8.47 7.52 -35.17
N VAL A 294 -9.20 6.40 -35.25
CA VAL A 294 -10.41 6.29 -36.07
C VAL A 294 -11.46 7.30 -35.60
N SER A 295 -11.77 7.35 -34.31
CA SER A 295 -12.68 8.36 -33.73
C SER A 295 -12.19 9.79 -34.00
N PHE A 296 -10.89 10.07 -33.86
CA PHE A 296 -10.32 11.38 -34.18
C PHE A 296 -10.61 11.81 -35.63
N CYS A 297 -10.47 10.88 -36.59
CA CYS A 297 -10.75 11.16 -38.00
C CYS A 297 -12.24 11.48 -38.26
N LEU A 298 -13.15 10.83 -37.53
CA LEU A 298 -14.59 10.96 -37.72
C LEU A 298 -15.19 12.16 -36.95
N GLU A 299 -14.65 12.46 -35.78
CA GLU A 299 -15.24 13.40 -34.82
C GLU A 299 -14.59 14.80 -34.88
N SER A 300 -13.52 14.97 -35.66
CA SER A 300 -12.80 16.24 -35.81
C SER A 300 -12.79 16.74 -37.26
N SER A 301 -12.27 17.95 -37.47
CA SER A 301 -12.05 18.52 -38.81
C SER A 301 -10.72 18.11 -39.46
N VAL A 302 -9.98 17.14 -38.89
CA VAL A 302 -8.64 16.76 -39.38
C VAL A 302 -8.63 16.29 -40.84
N GLY A 303 -9.72 15.68 -41.32
CA GLY A 303 -9.86 15.28 -42.72
C GLY A 303 -9.80 16.44 -43.72
N ASN A 304 -10.06 17.67 -43.26
CA ASN A 304 -9.96 18.90 -44.07
C ASN A 304 -8.61 19.60 -43.94
N ASP A 305 -7.69 19.10 -43.10
CA ASP A 305 -6.34 19.64 -42.92
C ASP A 305 -5.31 18.73 -43.61
N PRO A 306 -4.72 19.15 -44.75
CA PRO A 306 -3.73 18.36 -45.47
C PRO A 306 -2.52 17.94 -44.62
N LYS A 307 -2.12 18.76 -43.64
CA LYS A 307 -1.01 18.43 -42.73
C LYS A 307 -1.42 17.34 -41.75
N GLY A 308 -2.59 17.47 -41.13
CA GLY A 308 -3.19 16.45 -40.26
C GLY A 308 -3.37 15.10 -40.98
N VAL A 309 -3.94 15.12 -42.19
CA VAL A 309 -4.07 13.91 -43.04
C VAL A 309 -2.71 13.28 -43.32
N SER A 310 -1.72 14.08 -43.73
CA SER A 310 -0.37 13.58 -43.99
C SER A 310 0.28 12.98 -42.73
N ALA A 311 0.03 13.55 -41.56
CA ALA A 311 0.55 13.04 -40.29
C ALA A 311 -0.08 11.67 -39.93
N ILE A 312 -1.40 11.52 -40.13
CA ILE A 312 -2.11 10.26 -39.88
C ILE A 312 -1.67 9.17 -40.85
N VAL A 313 -1.61 9.48 -42.16
CA VAL A 313 -1.13 8.53 -43.18
C VAL A 313 0.31 8.12 -42.91
N GLY A 314 1.14 9.04 -42.42
CA GLY A 314 2.53 8.76 -42.03
C GLY A 314 2.70 7.74 -40.89
N LEU A 315 1.64 7.40 -40.15
CA LEU A 315 1.67 6.32 -39.15
C LEU A 315 1.71 4.93 -39.79
N TYR A 316 1.29 4.80 -41.05
CA TYR A 316 1.12 3.53 -41.76
C TYR A 316 2.05 3.49 -42.99
N PRO A 317 3.32 3.10 -42.82
CA PRO A 317 4.28 3.08 -43.92
C PRO A 317 3.98 2.00 -44.98
N ASP A 318 3.24 0.94 -44.63
CA ASP A 318 2.77 -0.07 -45.58
C ASP A 318 1.42 0.34 -46.20
N PRO A 319 1.28 0.39 -47.54
CA PRO A 319 0.01 0.67 -48.22
C PRO A 319 -1.15 -0.24 -47.82
N ASN A 320 -0.88 -1.49 -47.44
CA ASN A 320 -1.91 -2.42 -46.98
C ASN A 320 -2.49 -1.99 -45.62
N ASP A 321 -1.67 -1.42 -44.74
CA ASP A 321 -2.10 -0.92 -43.43
C ASP A 321 -2.99 0.31 -43.58
N ILE A 322 -2.70 1.19 -44.55
CA ILE A 322 -3.57 2.32 -44.91
C ILE A 322 -4.93 1.82 -45.37
N THR A 323 -4.95 0.79 -46.24
CA THR A 323 -6.20 0.22 -46.76
C THR A 323 -7.06 -0.37 -45.63
N ASN A 324 -6.43 -1.11 -44.71
CA ASN A 324 -7.09 -1.66 -43.53
C ASN A 324 -7.60 -0.57 -42.57
N PHE A 325 -6.84 0.52 -42.39
CA PHE A 325 -7.26 1.66 -41.59
C PHE A 325 -8.47 2.38 -42.19
N LEU A 326 -8.46 2.65 -43.50
CA LEU A 326 -9.60 3.25 -44.20
C LEU A 326 -10.86 2.39 -44.11
N ALA A 327 -10.72 1.06 -44.17
CA ALA A 327 -11.83 0.14 -43.96
C ALA A 327 -12.43 0.25 -42.55
N GLN A 328 -11.60 0.46 -41.51
CA GLN A 328 -12.06 0.70 -40.14
C GLN A 328 -12.82 2.02 -40.02
N ILE A 329 -12.33 3.09 -40.66
CA ILE A 329 -13.03 4.39 -40.71
C ILE A 329 -14.41 4.24 -41.34
N ASN A 330 -14.50 3.61 -42.51
CA ASN A 330 -15.78 3.42 -43.20
C ASN A 330 -16.75 2.60 -42.34
N THR A 331 -16.26 1.51 -41.74
CA THR A 331 -17.09 0.67 -40.86
C THR A 331 -17.63 1.45 -39.66
N ALA A 332 -16.81 2.32 -39.06
CA ALA A 332 -17.21 3.12 -37.91
C ALA A 332 -18.11 4.32 -38.28
N ALA A 333 -18.06 4.79 -39.54
CA ALA A 333 -18.95 5.84 -40.04
C ALA A 333 -20.39 5.32 -40.29
N ASP A 334 -20.54 4.03 -40.56
CA ASP A 334 -21.82 3.38 -40.87
C ASP A 334 -22.56 2.84 -39.62
N SER A 335 -21.94 2.90 -38.44
CA SER A 335 -22.45 2.39 -37.15
C SER A 335 -23.05 3.48 -36.27
#